data_AF-A0A850LU60-F1
#
_entry.id   AF-A0A850LU60-F1
#
_cell.length_a   1.000
_cell.length_b   1.000
_cell.length_c   1.000
_cell.angle_alpha   90.00
_cell.angle_beta   90.00
_cell.angle_gamma   90.00
#
_symmetry.space_group_name_H-M   'P 1'
#
loop_
_entity.id
_entity.type
_entity.pdbx_description
1 polymer ?
#
loop_
_entity_poly.entity_id
_entity_poly.type
_entity_poly.pdbx_seq_one_letter_code
_entity_poly.pdbx_strand_id
1 'polypeptide(L)' 'MKRLVDYYKNHRFHESLNNLIPADAYSEWTMKINSMREPIKQKIMKFRRI' A
#
# COMPACT_ATOMS: atom_id res chain seq x y z
N MET A 1 3.61 -15.04 21.23
CA MET A 1 4.27 -13.83 20.66
C MET A 1 4.52 -13.91 19.15
N LYS A 2 5.13 -14.97 18.60
CA LYS A 2 5.46 -15.08 17.15
C LYS A 2 4.27 -14.90 16.20
N ARG A 3 3.09 -15.43 16.53
CA ARG A 3 1.89 -15.36 15.67
C ARG A 3 1.42 -13.93 15.38
N LEU A 4 1.54 -13.02 16.35
CA LEU A 4 1.17 -11.61 16.19
C LEU A 4 2.14 -10.89 15.26
N VAL A 5 3.44 -11.14 15.40
CA VAL A 5 4.48 -10.54 14.56
C VAL A 5 4.35 -11.00 13.11
N ASP A 6 4.12 -12.30 12.91
CA ASP A 6 3.94 -12.88 11.59
C ASP A 6 2.68 -12.34 10.90
N TYR A 7 1.57 -12.28 11.64
CA TYR A 7 0.34 -11.66 11.16
C TYR A 7 0.54 -10.19 10.76
N TYR A 8 1.24 -9.40 11.59
CA TYR A 8 1.50 -8.00 11.32
C TYR A 8 2.37 -7.82 10.07
N LYS A 9 3.35 -8.69 9.86
CA LYS A 9 4.33 -8.61 8.79
C LYS A 9 3.83 -9.11 7.43
N ASN A 10 2.99 -10.14 7.42
CA ASN A 10 2.66 -10.87 6.19
C ASN A 10 1.17 -10.85 5.82
N HIS A 11 0.29 -10.48 6.74
CA HIS A 11 -1.17 -10.63 6.52
C HIS A 11 -1.94 -9.33 6.71
N ARG A 12 -1.42 -8.38 7.48
CA ARG A 12 -2.09 -7.10 7.72
C ARG A 12 -1.66 -6.06 6.69
N PHE A 13 -2.65 -5.43 6.05
CA PHE A 13 -2.43 -4.21 5.28
C PHE A 13 -2.30 -3.02 6.24
N HIS A 14 -1.35 -2.13 5.97
CA HIS A 14 -1.11 -0.95 6.80
C HIS A 14 -1.39 0.32 6.01
N GLU A 15 -2.22 1.18 6.58
CA GLU A 15 -2.58 2.48 5.99
C GLU A 15 -1.35 3.38 5.83
N SER A 16 -0.44 3.36 6.80
CA SER A 16 0.84 4.07 6.75
C SER A 16 1.77 3.58 5.62
N LEU A 17 1.54 2.38 5.08
CA LEU A 17 2.27 1.78 3.97
C LEU A 17 1.46 1.79 2.67
N ASN A 18 0.55 2.75 2.50
CA ASN A 18 -0.32 2.85 1.33
C ASN A 18 -1.18 1.58 1.11
N ASN A 19 -1.66 0.99 2.22
CA ASN A 19 -2.40 -0.26 2.25
C ASN A 19 -1.62 -1.44 1.64
N LEU A 20 -0.33 -1.52 1.96
CA LEU A 20 0.52 -2.67 1.66
C LEU A 20 0.88 -3.42 2.94
N ILE A 21 1.22 -4.69 2.76
CA ILE A 21 1.77 -5.53 3.82
C ILE A 21 3.24 -5.12 4.06
N PRO A 22 3.77 -5.15 5.30
CA PRO A 22 5.12 -4.65 5.57
C PRO A 22 6.21 -5.39 4.82
N ALA A 23 6.05 -6.69 4.59
CA ALA A 23 6.97 -7.46 3.75
C ALA A 23 7.04 -6.93 2.31
N ASP A 24 5.88 -6.57 1.75
CA ASP A 24 5.80 -6.06 0.37
C ASP A 24 6.27 -4.61 0.28
N ALA A 25 6.00 -3.79 1.29
CA ALA A 25 6.31 -2.35 1.31
C ALA A 25 7.79 -2.02 1.03
N TYR A 26 8.71 -2.90 1.43
CA TYR A 26 10.15 -2.76 1.20
C TYR A 26 10.66 -3.54 -0.02
N SER A 27 9.76 -4.11 -0.82
CA SER A 27 10.09 -4.79 -2.06
C SER A 27 10.05 -3.85 -3.26
N GLU A 28 10.77 -4.20 -4.32
CA GLU A 28 10.76 -3.47 -5.61
C GLU A 28 9.35 -3.42 -6.23
N TRP A 29 8.47 -4.38 -5.91
CA TRP A 29 7.09 -4.43 -6.37
C TRP A 29 6.26 -3.25 -5.87
N THR A 30 6.59 -2.70 -4.70
CA THR A 30 5.87 -1.56 -4.12
C THR A 30 6.00 -0.32 -4.98
N MET A 31 7.18 -0.05 -5.54
CA MET A 31 7.38 1.07 -6.47
C MET A 31 6.51 0.91 -7.71
N LYS A 32 6.41 -0.31 -8.25
CA LYS A 32 5.55 -0.62 -9.41
C LYS A 32 4.07 -0.41 -9.10
N ILE A 33 3.58 -0.94 -7.97
CA ILE A 33 2.18 -0.79 -7.54
C ILE A 33 1.83 0.69 -7.31
N ASN A 34 2.72 1.43 -6.65
CA ASN A 34 2.52 2.87 -6.40
C ASN A 34 2.45 3.66 -7.72
N SER A 35 3.38 3.39 -8.65
CA SER A 35 3.38 4.02 -9.97
C SER A 35 2.09 3.76 -10.75
N MET A 36 1.56 2.53 -10.72
CA MET A 36 0.27 2.20 -11.35
C MET A 36 -0.93 2.89 -10.69
N ARG A 37 -0.89 3.08 -9.37
CA ARG A 37 -2.00 3.69 -8.60
C ARG A 37 -2.04 5.20 -8.70
N GLU A 38 -0.90 5.85 -8.87
CA GLU A 38 -0.76 7.30 -8.92
C GLU A 38 -1.68 8.00 -9.95
N PRO A 39 -1.75 7.60 -11.23
CA PRO A 39 -2.64 8.25 -12.20
C PRO A 39 -4.12 8.09 -11.84
N ILE A 40 -4.50 6.94 -11.24
CA ILE A 40 -5.87 6.69 -10.80
C ILE A 40 -6.24 7.63 -9.66
N LYS A 41 -5.36 7.77 -8.65
CA LYS A 41 -5.55 8.71 -7.53
C LYS A 41 -5.69 10.14 -8.03
N GLN A 42 -4.81 10.57 -8.94
CA GLN A 42 -4.87 11.91 -9.53
C GLN A 42 -6.18 12.17 -10.28
N LYS A 43 -6.66 11.19 -11.06
CA LYS A 43 -7.96 11.30 -11.77
C LYS A 43 -9.13 11.44 -10.80
N ILE A 44 -9.16 10.63 -9.73
CA ILE A 44 -10.21 10.70 -8.70
C ILE A 44 -10.17 12.03 -7.95
N MET A 45 -8.98 12.50 -7.55
CA MET A 45 -8.83 13.78 -6.86
C MET A 45 -9.26 14.97 -7.72
N LYS A 46 -8.95 14.96 -9.02
CA LYS A 46 -9.45 15.96 -9.97
C LYS A 46 -10.97 15.93 -10.08
N PHE A 47 -11.57 14.75 -10.18
CA PHE A 47 -13.03 14.60 -10.23
C PHE A 47 -13.74 15.15 -8.99
N ARG A 48 -13.15 14.98 -7.80
CA ARG A 48 -13.68 15.50 -6.53
C ARG A 48 -13.55 17.02 -6.36
N ARG A 49 -12.75 17.70 -7.19
CA ARG A 49 -12.51 19.15 -7.10
C ARG A 49 -13.47 19.97 -7.98
N ILE A 50 -14.33 19.29 -8.74
CA ILE A 50 -15.43 19.87 -9.55
C ILE A 50 -16.67 19.95 -8.66
#